data_AF-G5A607-F1
#
_entry.id   AF-G5A607-F1
#
_cell.length_a   1.000
_cell.length_b   1.000
_cell.length_c   1.000
_cell.angle_alpha   90.00
_cell.angle_beta   90.00
_cell.angle_gamma   90.00
#
_symmetry.space_group_name_H-M   'P 1'
#
loop_
_entity.id
_entity.type
_entity.pdbx_description
1 polymer ?
#
loop_
_entity_poly.entity_id
_entity_poly.type
_entity_poly.pdbx_seq_one_letter_code
_entity_poly.pdbx_strand_id
1 'polypeptide(L)'
;IEASMAQLIDSTSAKEYDSQKALLLDLLGGNKQHKLYQLFVKNWDNTQDEWVAYRRGNIPHLRNNTNNRLESKWGKLKQLIMSDYPMDELVSTLIMIQEWAEDEYVEEYNK
;
A
#
# COMPACT_ATOMS: atom_id res chain seq x y z
N ILE A 1 2.31 9.82 -15.14
CA ILE A 1 2.63 8.47 -14.61
C ILE A 1 1.82 8.17 -13.34
N GLU A 2 1.90 8.97 -12.28
CA GLU A 2 1.14 8.73 -11.03
C GLU A 2 -0.38 8.58 -11.24
N ALA A 3 -1.00 9.50 -11.99
CA ALA A 3 -2.42 9.41 -12.31
C ALA A 3 -2.80 8.12 -13.07
N SER A 4 -1.91 7.62 -13.93
CA SER A 4 -2.12 6.36 -14.67
C SER A 4 -2.01 5.14 -13.74
N MET A 5 -1.11 5.17 -12.75
CA MET A 5 -1.04 4.12 -11.73
C MET A 5 -2.25 4.12 -10.79
N ALA A 6 -2.77 5.28 -10.40
CA ALA A 6 -4.00 5.37 -9.63
C ALA A 6 -5.19 4.75 -10.39
N GLN A 7 -5.31 5.04 -11.69
CA GLN A 7 -6.36 4.45 -12.54
C GLN A 7 -6.25 2.93 -12.71
N LEU A 8 -5.05 2.36 -12.64
CA LEU A 8 -4.87 0.90 -12.62
C LEU A 8 -5.45 0.27 -11.35
N ILE A 9 -5.32 0.94 -10.21
CA ILE A 9 -5.88 0.49 -8.92
C ILE A 9 -7.40 0.54 -8.97
N ASP A 10 -7.96 1.63 -9.48
CA ASP A 10 -9.40 1.90 -9.50
C ASP A 10 -10.15 1.22 -10.66
N SER A 11 -9.44 0.48 -11.51
CA SER A 11 -10.05 -0.20 -12.67
C SER A 11 -11.22 -1.08 -12.25
N THR A 12 -12.34 -0.93 -12.95
CA THR A 12 -13.61 -1.62 -12.68
C THR A 12 -13.84 -2.84 -13.56
N SER A 13 -12.97 -3.07 -14.54
CA SER A 13 -12.98 -4.24 -15.41
C SER A 13 -11.58 -4.58 -15.94
N ALA A 14 -11.40 -5.82 -16.42
CA ALA A 14 -10.17 -6.24 -17.08
C ALA A 14 -9.85 -5.38 -18.32
N LYS A 15 -10.87 -4.99 -19.10
CA LYS A 15 -10.69 -4.14 -20.29
C LYS A 15 -10.15 -2.76 -19.91
N GLU A 16 -10.71 -2.17 -18.86
CA GLU A 16 -10.25 -0.88 -18.34
C GLU A 16 -8.80 -0.98 -17.85
N TYR A 17 -8.49 -2.03 -17.08
CA TYR A 17 -7.13 -2.29 -16.61
C TYR A 17 -6.11 -2.40 -17.76
N ASP A 18 -6.41 -3.22 -18.78
CA ASP A 18 -5.53 -3.40 -19.94
C ASP A 18 -5.33 -2.10 -20.72
N SER A 19 -6.37 -1.28 -20.82
CA SER A 19 -6.30 0.04 -21.46
C SER A 19 -5.37 0.98 -20.68
N GLN A 20 -5.47 0.99 -19.35
CA GLN A 20 -4.62 1.82 -18.49
C GLN A 20 -3.18 1.32 -18.44
N LYS A 21 -2.96 0.01 -18.53
CA LYS A 21 -1.63 -0.58 -18.64
C LYS A 21 -0.97 -0.22 -19.98
N ALA A 22 -1.74 -0.19 -21.06
CA ALA A 22 -1.26 0.28 -22.36
C ALA A 22 -0.91 1.77 -22.31
N LEU A 23 -1.74 2.59 -21.66
CA LEU A 23 -1.46 4.02 -21.45
C LEU A 23 -0.21 4.25 -20.59
N LEU A 24 0.02 3.44 -19.55
CA LEU A 24 1.26 3.48 -18.77
C LEU A 24 2.49 3.21 -19.64
N LEU A 25 2.42 2.22 -20.55
CA LEU A 25 3.51 1.91 -21.46
C LEU A 25 3.74 3.04 -22.46
N ASP A 26 2.68 3.65 -22.98
CA ASP A 26 2.74 4.78 -23.91
C ASP A 26 3.38 6.02 -23.25
N LEU A 27 3.00 6.33 -22.02
CA LEU A 27 3.64 7.38 -21.21
C LEU A 27 5.14 7.14 -20.95
N LEU A 28 5.59 5.89 -21.07
CA LEU A 28 6.99 5.50 -20.98
C LEU A 28 7.66 5.37 -22.37
N GLY A 29 7.05 5.98 -23.40
CA GLY A 29 7.55 6.00 -24.77
C GLY A 29 7.43 4.65 -25.49
N GLY A 30 6.48 3.81 -25.09
CA GLY A 30 6.33 2.45 -25.62
C GLY A 30 7.44 1.49 -25.20
N ASN A 31 8.35 1.92 -24.31
CA ASN A 31 9.55 1.18 -23.98
C ASN A 31 9.30 0.14 -22.88
N LYS A 32 9.12 -1.13 -23.29
CA LYS A 32 8.99 -2.25 -22.35
C LYS A 32 10.24 -2.50 -21.50
N GLN A 33 11.41 -2.01 -21.94
CA GLN A 33 12.66 -2.09 -21.17
C GLN A 33 12.85 -0.93 -20.20
N HIS A 34 11.89 0.01 -20.16
CA HIS A 34 11.90 1.03 -19.14
C HIS A 34 11.85 0.38 -17.75
N LYS A 35 12.81 0.74 -16.88
CA LYS A 35 12.99 0.12 -15.56
C LYS A 35 11.71 0.15 -14.72
N LEU A 36 10.95 1.24 -14.78
CA LEU A 36 9.65 1.36 -14.11
C LEU A 36 8.64 0.34 -14.65
N TYR A 37 8.56 0.16 -15.97
CA TYR A 37 7.61 -0.77 -16.58
C TYR A 37 7.96 -2.22 -16.22
N GLN A 38 9.24 -2.58 -16.25
CA GLN A 38 9.70 -3.90 -15.80
C GLN A 38 9.38 -4.16 -14.33
N LEU A 39 9.60 -3.18 -13.45
CA LEU A 39 9.26 -3.29 -12.03
C LEU A 39 7.75 -3.40 -11.81
N PHE A 40 6.96 -2.63 -12.55
CA PHE A 40 5.50 -2.72 -12.52
C PHE A 40 5.02 -4.11 -12.95
N VAL A 41 5.48 -4.60 -14.10
CA VAL A 41 5.07 -5.92 -14.60
C VAL A 41 5.49 -7.03 -13.63
N LYS A 42 6.72 -6.97 -13.13
CA LYS A 42 7.26 -8.01 -12.25
C LYS A 42 6.50 -8.08 -10.92
N ASN A 43 6.26 -6.93 -10.27
CA ASN A 43 5.84 -6.89 -8.87
C ASN A 43 4.37 -6.54 -8.66
N TRP A 44 3.73 -5.87 -9.62
CA TRP A 44 2.34 -5.37 -9.48
C TRP A 44 1.41 -6.08 -10.45
N ASP A 45 1.75 -6.15 -11.74
CA ASP A 45 0.88 -6.76 -12.76
C ASP A 45 0.62 -8.25 -12.51
N ASN A 46 1.58 -8.98 -11.93
CA ASN A 46 1.41 -10.40 -11.59
C ASN A 46 0.58 -10.63 -10.31
N THR A 47 0.30 -9.59 -9.53
CA THR A 47 -0.39 -9.66 -8.23
C THR A 47 -1.69 -8.85 -8.22
N GLN A 48 -2.30 -8.62 -9.39
CA GLN A 48 -3.51 -7.80 -9.57
C GLN A 48 -4.66 -8.16 -8.61
N ASP A 49 -4.80 -9.44 -8.27
CA ASP A 49 -5.86 -9.92 -7.38
C ASP A 49 -5.76 -9.31 -5.97
N GLU A 50 -4.59 -8.82 -5.55
CA GLU A 50 -4.36 -8.24 -4.23
C GLU A 50 -4.71 -6.75 -4.14
N TRP A 51 -4.65 -6.02 -5.25
CA TRP A 51 -4.71 -4.54 -5.21
C TRP A 51 -5.69 -3.89 -6.21
N VAL A 52 -6.12 -4.57 -7.28
CA VAL A 52 -7.04 -3.99 -8.27
C VAL A 52 -8.50 -4.09 -7.83
N ALA A 53 -9.25 -3.00 -7.91
CA ALA A 53 -10.61 -2.89 -7.39
C ALA A 53 -11.56 -3.97 -7.92
N TYR A 54 -11.64 -4.17 -9.24
CA TYR A 54 -12.59 -5.14 -9.82
C TYR A 54 -12.29 -6.60 -9.47
N ARG A 55 -11.03 -6.93 -9.19
CA ARG A 55 -10.62 -8.28 -8.81
C ARG A 55 -10.88 -8.58 -7.34
N ARG A 56 -11.00 -7.53 -6.54
CA ARG A 56 -11.19 -7.62 -5.09
C ARG A 56 -12.65 -7.55 -4.66
N GLY A 57 -13.62 -7.48 -5.58
CA GLY A 57 -15.04 -7.24 -5.27
C GLY A 57 -15.68 -8.16 -4.22
N ASN A 58 -15.12 -9.35 -3.98
CA ASN A 58 -15.63 -10.34 -3.02
C ASN A 58 -15.06 -10.23 -1.59
N ILE A 59 -14.16 -9.28 -1.34
CA ILE A 59 -13.54 -9.11 -0.02
C ILE A 59 -14.13 -7.83 0.60
N PRO A 60 -14.68 -7.86 1.83
CA PRO A 60 -15.21 -6.67 2.48
C PRO A 60 -14.07 -5.73 2.86
N HIS A 61 -13.84 -4.70 2.04
CA HIS A 61 -12.69 -3.80 2.22
C HIS A 61 -12.93 -2.67 3.19
N LEU A 62 -14.16 -2.34 3.58
CA LEU A 62 -14.46 -1.14 4.39
C LEU A 62 -13.77 0.15 3.85
N ARG A 63 -13.59 0.26 2.52
CA ARG A 63 -12.78 1.32 1.87
C ARG A 63 -11.32 1.41 2.34
N ASN A 64 -10.77 0.35 2.93
CA ASN A 64 -9.36 0.16 3.24
C ASN A 64 -8.59 -0.24 1.97
N ASN A 65 -8.55 0.66 0.99
CA ASN A 65 -7.87 0.47 -0.28
C ASN A 65 -6.60 1.34 -0.42
N THR A 66 -6.18 2.03 0.63
CA THR A 66 -5.11 3.02 0.51
C THR A 66 -4.06 2.85 1.60
N ASN A 67 -2.83 2.72 1.11
CA ASN A 67 -1.59 2.89 1.85
C ASN A 67 -1.62 4.12 2.77
N ASN A 68 -2.46 5.12 2.46
CA ASN A 68 -2.77 6.32 3.25
C ASN A 68 -3.02 6.03 4.74
N ARG A 69 -3.66 4.92 5.12
CA ARG A 69 -3.85 4.61 6.55
C ARG A 69 -2.52 4.23 7.22
N LEU A 70 -1.70 3.44 6.55
CA LEU A 70 -0.36 3.08 7.01
C LEU A 70 0.55 4.29 6.97
N GLU A 71 0.59 5.04 5.87
CA GLU A 71 1.38 6.25 5.70
C GLU A 71 1.01 7.33 6.71
N SER A 72 -0.28 7.51 7.03
CA SER A 72 -0.72 8.44 8.07
C SER A 72 -0.23 8.00 9.46
N LYS A 73 -0.29 6.70 9.77
CA LYS A 73 0.26 6.14 11.02
C LYS A 73 1.78 6.35 11.08
N TRP A 74 2.50 6.02 10.02
CA TRP A 74 3.96 6.22 9.92
C TRP A 74 4.34 7.71 9.98
N GLY A 75 3.53 8.60 9.40
CA GLY A 75 3.73 10.04 9.45
C GLY A 75 3.61 10.59 10.88
N LYS A 76 2.59 10.16 11.63
CA LYS A 76 2.45 10.51 13.05
C LYS A 76 3.60 9.97 13.89
N LEU A 77 4.00 8.73 13.64
CA LEU A 77 5.12 8.12 14.36
C LEU A 77 6.44 8.88 14.12
N LYS A 78 6.71 9.29 12.87
CA LYS A 78 7.88 10.12 12.52
C LYS A 78 7.86 11.51 13.17
N GLN A 79 6.69 12.06 13.49
CA GLN A 79 6.58 13.35 14.21
C GLN A 79 6.91 13.21 15.70
N LEU A 80 6.73 12.03 16.28
CA LEU A 80 6.99 11.74 17.69
C LEU A 80 8.44 11.30 17.94
N ILE A 81 9.06 10.69 16.93
CA ILE A 81 10.45 10.26 16.99
C ILE A 81 11.38 11.44 16.72
N MET A 82 12.25 11.74 17.68
CA MET A 82 13.33 12.70 17.47
C MET A 82 14.46 12.05 16.66
N SER A 83 15.14 12.83 15.82
CA SER A 83 16.16 12.31 14.90
C SER A 83 17.45 11.83 15.59
N ASP A 84 17.60 12.12 16.87
CA ASP A 84 18.73 11.76 17.74
C ASP A 84 18.49 10.46 18.53
N TYR A 85 17.30 9.85 18.43
CA TYR A 85 17.01 8.60 19.11
C TYR A 85 17.81 7.44 18.49
N PRO A 86 18.49 6.61 19.31
CA PRO A 86 19.10 5.38 18.85
C PRO A 86 18.04 4.43 18.26
N MET A 87 18.32 3.86 17.09
CA MET A 87 17.37 3.05 16.34
C MET A 87 16.94 1.80 17.11
N ASP A 88 17.87 1.19 17.83
CA ASP A 88 17.64 0.03 18.69
C ASP A 88 16.72 0.35 19.87
N GLU A 89 16.98 1.45 20.59
CA GLU A 89 16.15 1.88 21.71
C GLU A 89 14.72 2.26 21.26
N LEU A 90 14.62 2.92 20.11
CA LEU A 90 13.33 3.26 19.52
C LEU A 90 12.53 2.02 19.13
N VAL A 91 13.14 1.05 18.44
CA VAL A 91 12.44 -0.18 18.02
C VAL A 91 11.98 -0.97 19.24
N SER A 92 12.83 -1.13 20.26
CA SER A 92 12.45 -1.81 21.51
C SER A 92 11.29 -1.11 22.22
N THR A 93 11.32 0.22 22.29
CA THR A 93 10.24 1.00 22.90
C THR A 93 8.93 0.87 22.15
N LEU A 94 8.95 0.88 20.81
CA LEU A 94 7.75 0.72 20.00
C LEU A 94 7.12 -0.67 20.13
N ILE A 95 7.95 -1.72 20.19
CA ILE A 95 7.47 -3.09 20.41
C ILE A 95 6.80 -3.18 21.78
N MET A 96 7.44 -2.67 22.83
CA MET A 96 6.88 -2.67 24.19
C MET A 96 5.53 -1.93 24.27
N ILE A 97 5.42 -0.75 23.66
CA ILE A 97 4.16 0.02 23.63
C ILE A 97 3.07 -0.74 22.85
N GLN A 98 3.43 -1.40 21.75
CA GLN A 98 2.50 -2.19 20.96
C GLN A 98 2.00 -3.42 21.74
N GLU A 99 2.88 -4.13 22.44
CA GLU A 99 2.51 -5.27 23.31
C GLU A 99 1.54 -4.85 24.40
N TRP A 100 1.79 -3.72 25.08
CA TRP A 100 0.87 -3.20 26.10
C TRP A 100 -0.50 -2.83 25.53
N ALA A 101 -0.53 -2.21 24.36
CA ALA A 101 -1.79 -1.86 23.70
C ALA A 101 -2.57 -3.10 23.24
N GLU A 102 -1.87 -4.18 22.86
CA GLU A 102 -2.48 -5.47 22.52
C GLU A 102 -3.07 -6.15 23.76
N ASP A 103 -2.34 -6.17 24.87
CA ASP A 103 -2.84 -6.72 26.14
C ASP A 103 -4.09 -5.97 26.62
N GLU A 104 -4.06 -4.63 26.61
CA GLU A 104 -5.22 -3.80 26.99
C GLU A 104 -6.43 -4.07 26.08
N TYR A 105 -6.22 -4.18 24.77
CA TYR A 105 -7.27 -4.51 23.82
C TYR A 105 -7.89 -5.89 24.08
N VAL A 106 -7.06 -6.89 24.39
CA VAL A 106 -7.52 -8.25 24.73
C VAL A 106 -8.33 -8.24 26.03
N GLU A 107 -7.91 -7.48 27.04
CA GLU A 107 -8.67 -7.32 28.29
C GLU A 107 -10.02 -6.63 28.06
N GLU A 108 -10.07 -5.58 27.24
CA GLU A 108 -11.32 -4.89 26.90
C GLU A 108 -12.27 -5.76 26.08
N TYR A 109 -11.75 -6.53 25.12
CA TYR A 109 -12.56 -7.41 24.27
C TYR A 109 -13.15 -8.60 25.03
N ASN A 110 -12.45 -9.09 26.05
CA ASN A 110 -12.88 -10.23 26.87
C ASN A 110 -13.77 -9.84 28.06
N LYS A 111 -14.15 -8.57 28.21
CA LYS A 111 -15.16 -8.08 29.15
C LYS A 111 -16.58 -8.19 28.58
#